data_AF-A0A316JRK6-F1
#
_entry.id   AF-A0A316JRK6-F1
#
_cell.length_a   1.000
_cell.length_b   1.000
_cell.length_c   1.000
_cell.angle_alpha   90.00
_cell.angle_beta   90.00
_cell.angle_gamma   90.00
#
_symmetry.space_group_name_H-M   'P 1'
#
loop_
_entity.id
_entity.type
_entity.pdbx_description
1 polymer ?
#
loop_
_entity_poly.entity_id
_entity_poly.type
_entity_poly.pdbx_seq_one_letter_code
_entity_poly.pdbx_strand_id
1 'polypeptide(L)'
;MTSAAYRNAYSRINGMVVVGEGLAYRHFRLLARAIPEDQQELERLAAMEGRHASDFVGCGRNLGVKPDVGLARQLFAPLHALFLERDHAGDLAGCLVIQGLVVECFAVAAYRHYLPVADAYAAPITAAVIADEGEHLGYAEHWLRERFAAVETSAAAIAKRALPITLSILQSLTADLQAIGMDPIELVASFSELFQQTLETIGFEPPAARRILAGAAAAMV
;
A
#
# COMPACT_ATOMS: atom_id res chain seq x y z
N MET A 1 -2.84 30.21 1.79
CA MET A 1 -3.34 29.63 0.52
C MET A 1 -2.26 28.73 -0.04
N THR A 2 -2.59 27.50 -0.46
CA THR A 2 -1.66 26.56 -1.09
C THR A 2 -1.31 27.02 -2.51
N SER A 3 -0.08 26.74 -2.96
CA SER A 3 0.40 27.18 -4.28
C SER A 3 -0.23 26.36 -5.42
N ALA A 4 -0.20 26.89 -6.65
CA ALA A 4 -0.64 26.16 -7.83
C ALA A 4 0.18 24.87 -8.05
N ALA A 5 1.49 24.93 -7.79
CA ALA A 5 2.39 23.77 -7.84
C ALA A 5 1.98 22.70 -6.81
N TYR A 6 1.70 23.11 -5.56
CA TYR A 6 1.21 22.19 -4.52
C TYR A 6 -0.09 21.52 -4.95
N ARG A 7 -1.10 22.29 -5.39
CA ARG A 7 -2.40 21.73 -5.80
C ARG A 7 -2.29 20.79 -7.00
N ASN A 8 -1.37 21.08 -7.93
CA ASN A 8 -1.11 20.24 -9.09
C ASN A 8 -0.46 18.90 -8.66
N ALA A 9 0.56 18.93 -7.81
CA ALA A 9 1.17 17.72 -7.24
C ALA A 9 0.17 16.93 -6.39
N TYR A 10 -0.58 17.62 -5.53
CA TYR A 10 -1.62 17.02 -4.69
C TYR A 10 -2.68 16.30 -5.50
N SER A 11 -3.03 16.79 -6.71
CA SER A 11 -3.99 16.09 -7.57
C SER A 11 -3.54 14.68 -7.95
N ARG A 12 -2.23 14.50 -8.19
CA ARG A 12 -1.65 13.20 -8.52
C ARG A 12 -1.52 12.33 -7.28
N ILE A 13 -0.96 12.85 -6.18
CA ILE A 13 -0.82 12.09 -4.93
C ILE A 13 -2.18 11.67 -4.37
N ASN A 14 -3.15 12.58 -4.32
CA ASN A 14 -4.51 12.24 -3.89
C ASN A 14 -5.19 11.25 -4.85
N GLY A 15 -4.90 11.35 -6.16
CA GLY A 15 -5.30 10.33 -7.12
C GLY A 15 -4.74 8.94 -6.80
N MET A 16 -3.46 8.86 -6.43
CA MET A 16 -2.82 7.62 -6.00
C MET A 16 -3.51 7.04 -4.77
N VAL A 17 -3.73 7.83 -3.73
CA VAL A 17 -4.39 7.37 -2.51
C VAL A 17 -5.80 6.87 -2.82
N VAL A 18 -6.64 7.68 -3.48
CA VAL A 18 -8.03 7.30 -3.78
C VAL A 18 -8.14 6.03 -4.62
N VAL A 19 -7.25 5.85 -5.60
CA VAL A 19 -7.25 4.63 -6.42
C VAL A 19 -6.67 3.44 -5.66
N GLY A 20 -5.62 3.63 -4.86
CA GLY A 20 -5.02 2.60 -4.02
C GLY A 20 -6.03 2.01 -3.04
N GLU A 21 -6.73 2.87 -2.31
CA GLU A 21 -7.81 2.49 -1.38
C GLU A 21 -8.96 1.76 -2.10
N GLY A 22 -9.37 2.25 -3.27
CA GLY A 22 -10.37 1.57 -4.09
C GLY A 22 -9.93 0.19 -4.60
N LEU A 23 -8.63 0.00 -4.83
CA LEU A 23 -8.06 -1.32 -5.17
C LEU A 23 -7.97 -2.21 -3.95
N ALA A 24 -7.58 -1.69 -2.79
CA ALA A 24 -7.55 -2.42 -1.53
C ALA A 24 -8.94 -2.95 -1.14
N TYR A 25 -9.97 -2.10 -1.22
CA TYR A 25 -11.39 -2.51 -1.13
C TYR A 25 -11.67 -3.73 -2.02
N ARG A 26 -11.24 -3.66 -3.28
CA ARG A 26 -11.49 -4.75 -4.25
C ARG A 26 -10.69 -6.00 -3.91
N HIS A 27 -9.43 -5.88 -3.51
CA HIS A 27 -8.57 -7.00 -3.16
C HIS A 27 -9.11 -7.75 -1.94
N PHE A 28 -9.50 -7.04 -0.87
CA PHE A 28 -10.12 -7.67 0.29
C PHE A 28 -11.46 -8.33 -0.04
N ARG A 29 -12.27 -7.77 -0.96
CA ARG A 29 -13.49 -8.45 -1.45
C ARG A 29 -13.21 -9.74 -2.22
N LEU A 30 -12.10 -9.82 -2.94
CA LEU A 30 -11.67 -11.04 -3.62
C LEU A 30 -11.17 -12.07 -2.61
N LEU A 31 -10.31 -11.65 -1.67
CA LEU A 31 -9.83 -12.48 -0.57
C LEU A 31 -10.99 -13.02 0.27
N ALA A 32 -12.00 -12.22 0.60
CA ALA A 32 -13.18 -12.65 1.37
C ALA A 32 -13.94 -13.80 0.70
N ARG A 33 -13.96 -13.85 -0.64
CA ARG A 33 -14.58 -14.95 -1.39
C ARG A 33 -13.70 -16.19 -1.42
N ALA A 34 -12.38 -16.00 -1.37
CA ALA A 34 -11.41 -17.07 -1.51
C ALA A 34 -10.99 -17.69 -0.16
N ILE A 35 -11.22 -16.99 0.96
CA ILE A 35 -10.99 -17.42 2.34
C ILE A 35 -12.34 -17.41 3.08
N PRO A 36 -13.23 -18.38 2.82
CA PRO A 36 -14.60 -18.36 3.33
C PRO A 36 -14.67 -18.41 4.87
N GLU A 37 -13.68 -19.01 5.54
CA GLU A 37 -13.60 -19.05 6.99
C GLU A 37 -13.46 -17.66 7.64
N ASP A 38 -12.83 -16.71 6.94
CA ASP A 38 -12.59 -15.35 7.42
C ASP A 38 -13.42 -14.31 6.64
N GLN A 39 -14.43 -14.75 5.87
CA GLN A 39 -15.17 -13.89 4.95
C GLN A 39 -15.69 -12.62 5.63
N GLN A 40 -16.28 -12.73 6.82
CA GLN A 40 -16.86 -11.59 7.52
C GLN A 40 -15.81 -10.54 7.88
N GLU A 41 -14.63 -10.99 8.32
CA GLU A 41 -13.55 -10.09 8.70
C GLU A 41 -12.95 -9.42 7.46
N LEU A 42 -12.69 -10.17 6.40
CA LEU A 42 -12.19 -9.63 5.14
C LEU A 42 -13.18 -8.66 4.46
N GLU A 43 -14.49 -8.90 4.59
CA GLU A 43 -15.51 -7.94 4.14
C GLU A 43 -15.54 -6.67 4.99
N ARG A 44 -15.26 -6.77 6.29
CA ARG A 44 -15.12 -5.61 7.18
C ARG A 44 -13.89 -4.78 6.82
N LEU A 45 -12.74 -5.41 6.61
CA LEU A 45 -11.51 -4.79 6.13
C LEU A 45 -11.76 -4.10 4.78
N ALA A 46 -12.37 -4.80 3.82
CA ALA A 46 -12.76 -4.18 2.55
C ALA A 46 -13.59 -2.92 2.76
N ALA A 47 -14.64 -2.99 3.60
CA ALA A 47 -15.50 -1.84 3.87
C ALA A 47 -14.74 -0.67 4.53
N MET A 48 -13.64 -0.92 5.22
CA MET A 48 -12.75 0.10 5.79
C MET A 48 -12.05 0.89 4.70
N GLU A 49 -11.43 0.22 3.74
CA GLU A 49 -10.79 0.87 2.58
C GLU A 49 -11.77 1.68 1.73
N GLY A 50 -13.02 1.23 1.63
CA GLY A 50 -14.09 1.99 0.99
C GLY A 50 -14.36 3.33 1.68
N ARG A 51 -14.24 3.39 3.01
CA ARG A 51 -14.35 4.63 3.80
C ARG A 51 -13.11 5.49 3.61
N HIS A 52 -11.90 4.93 3.72
CA HIS A 52 -10.64 5.64 3.48
C HIS A 52 -10.64 6.34 2.11
N ALA A 53 -11.01 5.62 1.03
CA ALA A 53 -11.14 6.20 -0.31
C ALA A 53 -12.07 7.41 -0.33
N SER A 54 -13.21 7.32 0.37
CA SER A 54 -14.21 8.39 0.44
C SER A 54 -13.70 9.60 1.21
N ASP A 55 -12.99 9.38 2.31
CA ASP A 55 -12.41 10.43 3.13
C ASP A 55 -11.29 11.17 2.39
N PHE A 56 -10.43 10.45 1.67
CA PHE A 56 -9.38 11.06 0.85
C PHE A 56 -9.94 11.80 -0.37
N VAL A 57 -11.08 11.39 -0.95
CA VAL A 57 -11.82 12.24 -1.90
C VAL A 57 -12.26 13.54 -1.23
N GLY A 58 -12.67 13.50 0.03
CA GLY A 58 -12.96 14.67 0.85
C GLY A 58 -11.75 15.61 1.00
N CYS A 59 -10.57 15.08 1.26
CA CYS A 59 -9.32 15.86 1.33
C CYS A 59 -9.02 16.61 0.03
N GLY A 60 -9.18 15.96 -1.12
CA GLY A 60 -9.06 16.62 -2.43
C GLY A 60 -10.07 17.75 -2.62
N ARG A 61 -11.34 17.51 -2.28
CA ARG A 61 -12.41 18.53 -2.36
C ARG A 61 -12.14 19.74 -1.46
N ASN A 62 -11.63 19.52 -0.24
CA ASN A 62 -11.28 20.60 0.69
C ASN A 62 -10.24 21.56 0.08
N LEU A 63 -9.28 21.04 -0.69
CA LEU A 63 -8.28 21.84 -1.40
C LEU A 63 -8.74 22.36 -2.78
N GLY A 64 -10.00 22.09 -3.14
CA GLY A 64 -10.55 22.38 -4.47
C GLY A 64 -9.79 21.65 -5.58
N VAL A 65 -9.22 20.48 -5.29
CA VAL A 65 -8.41 19.66 -6.19
C VAL A 65 -9.23 18.47 -6.68
N LYS A 66 -9.19 18.21 -7.98
CA LYS A 66 -9.74 16.98 -8.56
C LYS A 66 -8.61 15.93 -8.62
N PRO A 67 -8.80 14.73 -8.03
CA PRO A 67 -7.78 13.68 -8.09
C PRO A 67 -7.56 13.20 -9.53
N ASP A 68 -6.28 13.01 -9.90
CA ASP A 68 -5.89 12.42 -11.18
C ASP A 68 -5.94 10.89 -11.10
N VAL A 69 -7.16 10.37 -11.18
CA VAL A 69 -7.42 8.91 -11.18
C VAL A 69 -6.91 8.22 -12.45
N GLY A 70 -6.61 8.97 -13.51
CA GLY A 70 -6.12 8.42 -14.77
C GLY A 70 -4.67 7.96 -14.62
N LEU A 71 -3.81 8.86 -14.16
CA LEU A 71 -2.42 8.54 -13.83
C LEU A 71 -2.35 7.43 -12.78
N ALA A 72 -3.17 7.51 -11.74
CA ALA A 72 -3.12 6.54 -10.66
C ALA A 72 -3.48 5.12 -11.11
N ARG A 73 -4.52 4.96 -11.94
CA ARG A 73 -4.84 3.66 -12.55
C ARG A 73 -3.72 3.12 -13.42
N GLN A 74 -3.05 3.99 -14.17
CA GLN A 74 -1.92 3.59 -15.00
C GLN A 74 -0.76 3.08 -14.14
N LEU A 75 -0.40 3.81 -13.08
CA LEU A 75 0.72 3.44 -12.21
C LEU A 75 0.45 2.18 -11.38
N PHE A 76 -0.78 1.97 -10.90
CA PHE A 76 -1.14 0.74 -10.17
C PHE A 76 -1.44 -0.47 -11.06
N ALA A 77 -1.64 -0.29 -12.37
CA ALA A 77 -2.02 -1.39 -13.26
C ALA A 77 -1.11 -2.62 -13.16
N PRO A 78 0.24 -2.50 -13.11
CA PRO A 78 1.11 -3.67 -13.00
C PRO A 78 0.95 -4.42 -11.67
N LEU A 79 0.80 -3.70 -10.55
CA LEU A 79 0.62 -4.31 -9.23
C LEU A 79 -0.75 -4.98 -9.11
N HIS A 80 -1.79 -4.32 -9.63
CA HIS A 80 -3.13 -4.91 -9.69
C HIS A 80 -3.18 -6.14 -10.60
N ALA A 81 -2.50 -6.11 -11.75
CA ALA A 81 -2.40 -7.28 -12.63
C ALA A 81 -1.69 -8.44 -11.94
N LEU A 82 -0.62 -8.16 -11.18
CA LEU A 82 0.07 -9.17 -10.39
C LEU A 82 -0.85 -9.78 -9.32
N PHE A 83 -1.68 -8.97 -8.65
CA PHE A 83 -2.68 -9.47 -7.71
C PHE A 83 -3.67 -10.41 -8.41
N LEU A 84 -4.27 -9.98 -9.52
CA LEU A 84 -5.23 -10.80 -10.26
C LEU A 84 -4.60 -12.10 -10.79
N GLU A 85 -3.34 -12.06 -11.24
CA GLU A 85 -2.58 -13.24 -11.65
C GLU A 85 -2.46 -14.27 -10.50
N ARG A 86 -2.37 -13.82 -9.25
CA ARG A 86 -2.34 -14.70 -8.05
C ARG A 86 -3.72 -15.18 -7.65
N ASP A 87 -4.71 -14.30 -7.68
CA ASP A 87 -6.11 -14.63 -7.41
C ASP A 87 -6.60 -15.73 -8.37
N HIS A 88 -6.37 -15.57 -9.67
CA HIS A 88 -6.72 -16.57 -10.69
C HIS A 88 -5.99 -17.91 -10.53
N ALA A 89 -4.80 -17.89 -9.93
CA ALA A 89 -4.01 -19.10 -9.66
C ALA A 89 -4.38 -19.78 -8.34
N GLY A 90 -5.27 -19.18 -7.53
CA GLY A 90 -5.56 -19.65 -6.17
C GLY A 90 -4.41 -19.45 -5.18
N ASP A 91 -3.44 -18.60 -5.49
CA ASP A 91 -2.29 -18.30 -4.62
C ASP A 91 -2.65 -17.21 -3.61
N LEU A 92 -3.37 -17.62 -2.56
CA LEU A 92 -3.83 -16.74 -1.49
C LEU A 92 -2.67 -16.06 -0.77
N ALA A 93 -1.57 -16.79 -0.55
CA ALA A 93 -0.37 -16.24 0.06
C ALA A 93 0.22 -15.11 -0.79
N GLY A 94 0.31 -15.31 -2.12
CA GLY A 94 0.73 -14.27 -3.03
C GLY A 94 -0.18 -13.04 -2.99
N CYS A 95 -1.50 -13.24 -2.95
CA CYS A 95 -2.46 -12.13 -2.83
C CYS A 95 -2.27 -11.34 -1.52
N LEU A 96 -2.11 -12.03 -0.39
CA LEU A 96 -1.89 -11.41 0.92
C LEU A 96 -0.54 -10.71 1.03
N VAL A 97 0.51 -11.23 0.38
CA VAL A 97 1.79 -10.52 0.29
C VAL A 97 1.66 -9.22 -0.49
N ILE A 98 0.88 -9.20 -1.58
CA ILE A 98 0.69 -7.99 -2.39
C ILE A 98 -0.15 -6.96 -1.63
N GLN A 99 -1.37 -7.32 -1.23
CA GLN A 99 -2.27 -6.37 -0.55
C GLN A 99 -1.81 -6.17 0.90
N GLY A 100 -1.93 -7.23 1.69
CA GLY A 100 -1.79 -7.18 3.14
C GLY A 100 -0.39 -6.87 3.68
N LEU A 101 0.66 -6.96 2.85
CA LEU A 101 2.01 -6.56 3.26
C LEU A 101 2.54 -5.41 2.39
N VAL A 102 2.71 -5.60 1.08
CA VAL A 102 3.37 -4.58 0.24
C VAL A 102 2.55 -3.29 0.16
N VAL A 103 1.24 -3.38 -0.12
CA VAL A 103 0.37 -2.20 -0.19
C VAL A 103 0.18 -1.58 1.20
N GLU A 104 -0.09 -2.37 2.24
CA GLU A 104 -0.28 -1.82 3.60
C GLU A 104 0.99 -1.15 4.14
N CYS A 105 2.16 -1.77 4.01
CA CYS A 105 3.41 -1.14 4.44
C CYS A 105 3.66 0.17 3.67
N PHE A 106 3.30 0.21 2.39
CA PHE A 106 3.42 1.41 1.57
C PHE A 106 2.47 2.51 2.02
N ALA A 107 1.19 2.17 2.27
CA ALA A 107 0.17 3.10 2.75
C ALA A 107 0.56 3.69 4.11
N VAL A 108 0.92 2.83 5.08
CA VAL A 108 1.36 3.25 6.42
C VAL A 108 2.57 4.18 6.35
N ALA A 109 3.58 3.87 5.54
CA ALA A 109 4.74 4.73 5.37
C ALA A 109 4.33 6.09 4.75
N ALA A 110 3.54 6.07 3.67
CA ALA A 110 3.07 7.28 3.01
C ALA A 110 2.26 8.19 3.96
N TYR A 111 1.35 7.62 4.75
CA TYR A 111 0.52 8.37 5.69
C TYR A 111 1.33 8.94 6.85
N ARG A 112 2.29 8.18 7.40
CA ARG A 112 3.20 8.69 8.44
C ARG A 112 4.01 9.89 7.97
N HIS A 113 4.51 9.86 6.73
CA HIS A 113 5.26 10.97 6.15
C HIS A 113 4.38 12.14 5.70
N TYR A 114 3.12 11.89 5.32
CA TYR A 114 2.18 12.94 4.95
C TYR A 114 1.60 13.68 6.16
N LEU A 115 1.30 12.99 7.25
CA LEU A 115 0.69 13.55 8.46
C LEU A 115 1.35 14.86 8.98
N PRO A 116 2.69 14.98 9.13
CA PRO A 116 3.30 16.21 9.62
C PRO A 116 3.22 17.40 8.65
N VAL A 117 2.90 17.15 7.38
CA VAL A 117 2.79 18.18 6.33
C VAL A 117 1.36 18.33 5.78
N ALA A 118 0.42 17.56 6.33
CA ALA A 118 -0.98 17.60 5.98
C ALA A 118 -1.62 18.92 6.46
N ASP A 119 -2.60 19.41 5.70
CA ASP A 119 -3.40 20.55 6.15
C ASP A 119 -4.35 20.16 7.29
N ALA A 120 -4.92 21.16 7.97
CA ALA A 120 -5.73 20.96 9.17
C ALA A 120 -6.99 20.10 8.95
N TYR A 121 -7.48 19.98 7.71
CA TYR A 121 -8.60 19.09 7.38
C TYR A 121 -8.12 17.65 7.18
N ALA A 122 -7.03 17.47 6.43
CA ALA A 122 -6.52 16.15 6.08
C ALA A 122 -5.80 15.47 7.26
N ALA A 123 -5.14 16.21 8.15
CA ALA A 123 -4.36 15.66 9.26
C ALA A 123 -5.14 14.70 10.18
N PRO A 124 -6.32 15.06 10.72
CA PRO A 124 -7.09 14.14 11.57
C PRO A 124 -7.61 12.90 10.81
N ILE A 125 -7.91 13.04 9.51
CA ILE A 125 -8.31 11.91 8.66
C ILE A 125 -7.14 10.94 8.49
N THR A 126 -5.98 11.44 8.07
CA THR A 126 -4.76 10.63 7.90
C THR A 126 -4.38 9.92 9.21
N ALA A 127 -4.50 10.60 10.35
CA ALA A 127 -4.21 9.99 11.66
C ALA A 127 -5.16 8.85 12.02
N ALA A 128 -6.46 8.97 11.68
CA ALA A 128 -7.43 7.90 11.88
C ALA A 128 -7.14 6.70 10.96
N VAL A 129 -6.86 6.95 9.68
CA VAL A 129 -6.50 5.88 8.72
C VAL A 129 -5.26 5.12 9.20
N ILE A 130 -4.20 5.80 9.67
CA ILE A 130 -3.00 5.15 10.23
C ILE A 130 -3.35 4.18 11.38
N ALA A 131 -4.35 4.50 12.20
CA ALA A 131 -4.77 3.63 13.30
C ALA A 131 -5.49 2.37 12.77
N ASP A 132 -6.29 2.53 11.73
CA ASP A 132 -7.04 1.46 11.06
C ASP A 132 -6.10 0.50 10.29
N GLU A 133 -5.03 1.00 9.66
CA GLU A 133 -4.10 0.17 8.87
C GLU A 133 -3.40 -0.94 9.67
N GLY A 134 -3.30 -0.79 10.99
CA GLY A 134 -2.76 -1.84 11.86
C GLY A 134 -3.59 -3.12 11.79
N GLU A 135 -4.89 -3.03 11.52
CA GLU A 135 -5.79 -4.18 11.39
C GLU A 135 -5.58 -4.92 10.07
N HIS A 136 -5.39 -4.19 8.95
CA HIS A 136 -5.10 -4.78 7.64
C HIS A 136 -3.80 -5.58 7.65
N LEU A 137 -2.73 -4.94 8.13
CA LEU A 137 -1.41 -5.55 8.22
C LEU A 137 -1.45 -6.74 9.20
N GLY A 138 -2.10 -6.57 10.35
CA GLY A 138 -2.23 -7.61 11.38
C GLY A 138 -2.96 -8.86 10.90
N TYR A 139 -4.01 -8.73 10.10
CA TYR A 139 -4.70 -9.88 9.50
C TYR A 139 -3.77 -10.70 8.61
N ALA A 140 -3.08 -10.04 7.67
CA ALA A 140 -2.20 -10.70 6.72
C ALA A 140 -0.98 -11.32 7.40
N GLU A 141 -0.37 -10.62 8.35
CA GLU A 141 0.73 -11.14 9.17
C GLU A 141 0.30 -12.41 9.92
N HIS A 142 -0.87 -12.38 10.56
CA HIS A 142 -1.40 -13.54 11.29
C HIS A 142 -1.62 -14.73 10.35
N TRP A 143 -2.34 -14.53 9.25
CA TRP A 143 -2.68 -15.59 8.30
C TRP A 143 -1.43 -16.25 7.69
N LEU A 144 -0.47 -15.43 7.25
CA LEU A 144 0.79 -15.88 6.63
C LEU A 144 1.70 -16.58 7.64
N ARG A 145 1.80 -16.06 8.87
CA ARG A 145 2.64 -16.64 9.92
C ARG A 145 2.20 -18.03 10.31
N GLU A 146 0.90 -18.24 10.52
CA GLU A 146 0.36 -19.56 10.86
C GLU A 146 0.62 -20.62 9.78
N ARG A 147 0.82 -20.18 8.54
CA ARG A 147 1.01 -21.03 7.36
C ARG A 147 2.42 -20.96 6.79
N PHE A 148 3.36 -20.34 7.52
CA PHE A 148 4.64 -19.89 6.96
C PHE A 148 5.41 -21.00 6.22
N ALA A 149 5.54 -22.18 6.83
CA ALA A 149 6.25 -23.32 6.23
C ALA A 149 5.68 -23.74 4.87
N ALA A 150 4.38 -23.56 4.64
CA ALA A 150 3.73 -23.88 3.37
C ALA A 150 3.80 -22.71 2.36
N VAL A 151 3.92 -21.47 2.83
CA VAL A 151 3.80 -20.27 2.00
C VAL A 151 5.11 -19.53 1.75
N GLU A 152 6.19 -19.84 2.48
CA GLU A 152 7.48 -19.15 2.43
C GLU A 152 7.97 -18.94 0.99
N THR A 153 7.95 -20.00 0.18
CA THR A 153 8.45 -19.94 -1.21
C THR A 153 7.61 -19.00 -2.06
N SER A 154 6.28 -19.06 -1.95
CA SER A 154 5.38 -18.15 -2.67
C SER A 154 5.58 -16.72 -2.19
N ALA A 155 5.56 -16.52 -0.87
CA ALA A 155 5.70 -15.19 -0.26
C ALA A 155 7.00 -14.50 -0.69
N ALA A 156 8.13 -15.20 -0.67
CA ALA A 156 9.41 -14.67 -1.12
C ALA A 156 9.43 -14.36 -2.63
N ALA A 157 8.84 -15.24 -3.46
CA ALA A 157 8.78 -15.03 -4.90
C ALA A 157 7.92 -13.82 -5.27
N ILE A 158 6.78 -13.65 -4.59
CA ILE A 158 5.85 -12.56 -4.86
C ILE A 158 6.36 -11.24 -4.31
N ALA A 159 6.96 -11.20 -3.12
CA ALA A 159 7.62 -10.00 -2.61
C ALA A 159 8.68 -9.48 -3.60
N LYS A 160 9.52 -10.37 -4.16
CA LYS A 160 10.53 -10.01 -5.16
C LYS A 160 9.95 -9.44 -6.47
N ARG A 161 8.72 -9.80 -6.83
CA ARG A 161 8.02 -9.26 -8.02
C ARG A 161 7.30 -7.95 -7.72
N ALA A 162 6.67 -7.85 -6.55
CA ALA A 162 5.85 -6.70 -6.16
C ALA A 162 6.68 -5.47 -5.73
N LEU A 163 7.83 -5.69 -5.08
CA LEU A 163 8.68 -4.60 -4.60
C LEU A 163 9.19 -3.68 -5.73
N PRO A 164 9.79 -4.18 -6.83
CA PRO A 164 10.24 -3.30 -7.92
C PRO A 164 9.11 -2.47 -8.53
N ILE A 165 7.90 -3.04 -8.64
CA ILE A 165 6.72 -2.31 -9.13
C ILE A 165 6.39 -1.14 -8.19
N THR A 166 6.36 -1.39 -6.89
CA THR A 166 6.07 -0.38 -5.86
C THR A 166 7.13 0.73 -5.84
N LEU A 167 8.41 0.36 -5.96
CA LEU A 167 9.51 1.33 -6.05
C LEU A 167 9.45 2.16 -7.34
N SER A 168 9.01 1.58 -8.46
CA SER A 168 8.81 2.31 -9.71
C SER A 168 7.67 3.33 -9.62
N ILE A 169 6.60 3.01 -8.90
CA ILE A 169 5.52 3.96 -8.58
C ILE A 169 6.09 5.13 -7.77
N LEU A 170 6.86 4.86 -6.72
CA LEU A 170 7.51 5.88 -5.89
C LEU A 170 8.41 6.81 -6.70
N GLN A 171 9.27 6.23 -7.55
CA GLN A 171 10.16 7.00 -8.42
C GLN A 171 9.37 7.95 -9.32
N SER A 172 8.26 7.47 -9.90
CA SER A 172 7.37 8.26 -10.76
C SER A 172 6.72 9.44 -10.04
N LEU A 173 6.60 9.37 -8.71
CA LEU A 173 5.94 10.39 -7.87
C LEU A 173 6.92 11.30 -7.12
N THR A 174 8.24 11.13 -7.31
CA THR A 174 9.30 11.86 -6.56
C THR A 174 9.07 13.37 -6.53
N ALA A 175 8.84 14.00 -7.68
CA ALA A 175 8.65 15.44 -7.76
C ALA A 175 7.34 15.91 -7.08
N ASP A 176 6.30 15.08 -7.12
CA ASP A 176 5.01 15.40 -6.51
C ASP A 176 5.07 15.28 -4.99
N LEU A 177 5.72 14.23 -4.49
CA LEU A 177 6.00 14.04 -3.07
C LEU A 177 6.75 15.24 -2.49
N GLN A 178 7.83 15.66 -3.15
CA GLN A 178 8.59 16.85 -2.76
C GLN A 178 7.74 18.11 -2.76
N ALA A 179 6.90 18.30 -3.79
CA ALA A 179 6.03 19.47 -3.91
C ALA A 179 4.93 19.53 -2.83
N ILE A 180 4.54 18.39 -2.24
CA ILE A 180 3.62 18.35 -1.10
C ILE A 180 4.32 18.28 0.26
N GLY A 181 5.66 18.36 0.29
CA GLY A 181 6.45 18.41 1.52
C GLY A 181 6.89 17.06 2.07
N MET A 182 6.72 15.97 1.32
CA MET A 182 7.20 14.64 1.71
C MET A 182 8.60 14.40 1.11
N ASP A 183 9.51 13.85 1.92
CA ASP A 183 10.82 13.41 1.43
C ASP A 183 10.71 11.99 0.83
N PRO A 184 10.94 11.81 -0.48
CA PRO A 184 10.85 10.52 -1.13
C PRO A 184 11.88 9.50 -0.62
N ILE A 185 13.06 9.94 -0.18
CA ILE A 185 14.13 9.06 0.31
C ILE A 185 13.72 8.50 1.67
N GLU A 186 13.26 9.36 2.57
CA GLU A 186 12.77 8.94 3.88
C GLU A 186 11.55 8.03 3.76
N LEU A 187 10.64 8.31 2.81
CA LEU A 187 9.51 7.44 2.54
C LEU A 187 9.95 6.03 2.08
N VAL A 188 10.91 5.93 1.17
CA VAL A 188 11.48 4.63 0.74
C VAL A 188 12.14 3.91 1.92
N ALA A 189 12.88 4.63 2.76
CA ALA A 189 13.53 4.07 3.94
C ALA A 189 12.50 3.52 4.94
N SER A 190 11.48 4.31 5.27
CA SER A 190 10.41 3.91 6.19
C SER A 190 9.61 2.71 5.66
N PHE A 191 9.26 2.70 4.37
CA PHE A 191 8.65 1.55 3.73
C PHE A 191 9.52 0.30 3.83
N SER A 192 10.82 0.42 3.53
CA SER A 192 11.76 -0.71 3.54
C SER A 192 11.93 -1.29 4.93
N GLU A 193 12.03 -0.44 5.96
CA GLU A 193 12.12 -0.85 7.35
C GLU A 193 10.85 -1.58 7.80
N LEU A 194 9.67 -0.98 7.55
CA LEU A 194 8.39 -1.57 7.91
C LEU A 194 8.19 -2.93 7.21
N PHE A 195 8.46 -3.00 5.91
CA PHE A 195 8.33 -4.24 5.16
C PHE A 195 9.32 -5.31 5.62
N GLN A 196 10.55 -4.93 5.99
CA GLN A 196 11.50 -5.88 6.58
C GLN A 196 10.95 -6.46 7.89
N GLN A 197 10.47 -5.60 8.79
CA GLN A 197 9.88 -6.00 10.06
C GLN A 197 8.71 -6.95 9.85
N THR A 198 7.81 -6.65 8.92
CA THR A 198 6.67 -7.51 8.58
C THR A 198 7.12 -8.86 8.00
N LEU A 199 8.15 -8.92 7.14
CA LEU A 199 8.71 -10.20 6.69
C LEU A 199 9.25 -11.03 7.86
N GLU A 200 9.96 -10.40 8.80
CA GLU A 200 10.45 -11.05 10.01
C GLU A 200 9.29 -11.54 10.90
N THR A 201 8.23 -10.73 11.05
CA THR A 201 7.02 -11.08 11.81
C THR A 201 6.33 -12.34 11.30
N ILE A 202 6.26 -12.53 9.97
CA ILE A 202 5.63 -13.72 9.38
C ILE A 202 6.50 -14.97 9.43
N GLY A 203 7.80 -14.84 9.73
CA GLY A 203 8.71 -15.97 9.96
C GLY A 203 9.98 -15.99 9.11
N PHE A 204 10.23 -14.98 8.26
CA PHE A 204 11.52 -14.93 7.55
C PHE A 204 12.66 -14.62 8.51
N GLU A 205 13.76 -15.35 8.38
CA GLU A 205 15.00 -14.99 9.06
C GLU A 205 15.49 -13.60 8.60
N PRO A 206 16.03 -12.75 9.50
CA PRO A 206 16.46 -11.40 9.15
C PRO A 206 17.41 -11.31 7.93
N PRO A 207 18.39 -12.24 7.75
CA PRO A 207 19.21 -12.26 6.54
C PRO A 207 18.43 -12.55 5.25
N ALA A 208 17.34 -13.32 5.31
CA ALA A 208 16.49 -13.62 4.16
C ALA A 208 15.60 -12.41 3.81
N ALA A 209 14.99 -11.77 4.81
CA ALA A 209 14.20 -10.55 4.64
C ALA A 209 15.03 -9.42 3.99
N ARG A 210 16.25 -9.17 4.50
CA ARG A 210 17.19 -8.21 3.88
C ARG A 210 17.55 -8.56 2.45
N ARG A 211 17.70 -9.85 2.11
CA ARG A 211 18.04 -10.29 0.75
C ARG A 211 16.89 -10.04 -0.24
N ILE A 212 15.65 -10.19 0.21
CA ILE A 212 14.45 -9.87 -0.60
C ILE A 212 14.44 -8.37 -0.93
N LEU A 213 14.63 -7.52 0.07
CA LEU A 213 14.68 -6.06 -0.10
C LEU A 213 15.85 -5.61 -0.99
N ALA A 214 17.06 -6.11 -0.73
CA ALA A 214 18.24 -5.76 -1.53
C ALA A 214 18.09 -6.16 -3.00
N GLY A 215 17.44 -7.29 -3.28
CA GLY A 215 17.13 -7.72 -4.64
C GLY A 215 16.20 -6.75 -5.38
N ALA A 216 15.24 -6.15 -4.68
CA ALA A 216 14.36 -5.15 -5.27
C ALA A 216 15.11 -3.85 -5.58
N ALA A 217 15.98 -3.38 -4.68
CA ALA A 217 16.79 -2.18 -4.92
C ALA A 217 17.75 -2.35 -6.12
N ALA A 218 18.35 -3.53 -6.27
CA ALA A 218 19.22 -3.85 -7.41
C ALA A 218 18.47 -3.90 -8.74
N ALA A 219 17.18 -4.24 -8.75
CA ALA A 219 16.35 -4.28 -9.95
C ALA A 219 15.93 -2.88 -10.45
N MET A 220 16.23 -1.82 -9.69
CA MET A 220 15.93 -0.42 -10.03
C MET A 220 17.13 0.31 -10.67
N VAL A 221 18.29 -0.34 -10.79
CA VAL A 221 19.55 0.19 -11.39
C VAL A 221 19.72 -0.39 -12.79
#